data_AF-A0ABD1D7K1-F1
#
_entry.id   AF-A0ABD1D7K1-F1
#
_cell.length_a   1.000
_cell.length_b   1.000
_cell.length_c   1.000
_cell.angle_alpha   90.00
_cell.angle_beta   90.00
_cell.angle_gamma   90.00
#
_symmetry.space_group_name_H-M   'P 1'
#
loop_
_entity.id
_entity.type
_entity.pdbx_description
1 polymer ?
#
loop_
_entity_poly.entity_id
_entity_poly.type
_entity_poly.pdbx_seq_one_letter_code
_entity_poly.pdbx_strand_id
1 'polypeptide(L)'
;MDERDPSKSNALDSSLWEVATLQSHVLPSVATAARFISNPFPSVEWDLASVLEINENDIFDKEISKKSKEFALNLERPASMFLYCGGEKSSQYWKLF
;
A
#
# COMPACT_ATOMS: atom_id res chain seq x y z
N MET A 1 17.80 19.12 -0.38
CA MET A 1 18.26 18.35 0.80
C MET A 1 19.73 18.62 1.11
N ASP A 2 20.30 19.71 0.57
CA ASP A 2 21.75 19.94 0.58
C ASP A 2 22.25 20.73 1.80
N GLU A 3 21.32 21.22 2.64
CA GLU A 3 21.64 21.85 3.91
C GLU A 3 22.07 20.78 4.92
N ARG A 4 23.28 20.93 5.47
CA ARG A 4 23.88 19.95 6.38
C ARG A 4 23.52 20.21 7.83
N ASP A 5 23.17 21.45 8.16
CA ASP A 5 22.77 21.83 9.51
C ASP A 5 21.25 21.65 9.69
N PRO A 6 20.79 20.71 10.53
CA PRO A 6 19.36 20.44 10.71
C PRO A 6 18.61 21.68 11.22
N SER A 7 19.26 22.56 11.98
CA SER A 7 18.65 23.76 12.54
C SER A 7 18.36 24.84 11.48
N LYS A 8 19.03 24.79 10.32
CA LYS A 8 18.89 25.77 9.22
C LYS A 8 18.03 25.26 8.06
N SER A 9 17.53 24.03 8.15
CA SER A 9 16.78 23.36 7.10
C SER A 9 15.39 23.95 6.82
N ASN A 10 14.90 24.86 7.67
CA ASN A 10 13.55 25.45 7.62
C ASN A 10 12.44 24.39 7.55
N ALA A 11 12.66 23.19 8.12
CA ALA A 11 11.69 22.10 8.08
C ALA A 11 10.36 22.44 8.79
N LEU A 12 10.40 23.34 9.78
CA LEU A 12 9.20 23.78 10.51
C LEU A 12 8.23 24.58 9.64
N ASP A 13 8.74 25.35 8.67
CA ASP A 13 7.92 26.13 7.73
C ASP A 13 7.46 25.29 6.53
N SER A 14 7.92 24.03 6.46
CA SER A 14 7.59 23.10 5.38
C SER A 14 6.35 22.27 5.71
N SER A 15 6.00 21.32 4.84
CA SER A 15 4.83 20.45 5.00
C SER A 15 5.15 19.01 4.62
N LEU A 16 4.52 18.06 5.32
CA LEU A 16 4.80 16.62 5.20
C LEU A 16 4.00 15.94 4.07
N TRP A 17 4.16 16.41 2.84
CA TRP A 17 3.47 15.85 1.66
C TRP A 17 3.84 14.40 1.34
N GLU A 18 5.05 13.99 1.71
CA GLU A 18 5.54 12.62 1.53
C GLU A 18 4.69 11.63 2.35
N VAL A 19 4.39 11.97 3.61
CA VAL A 19 3.54 11.15 4.48
C VAL A 19 2.11 11.13 3.96
N ALA A 20 1.58 12.27 3.49
CA ALA A 20 0.24 12.33 2.90
C ALA A 20 0.11 11.40 1.68
N THR A 21 1.14 11.34 0.82
CA THR A 21 1.18 10.44 -0.33
C THR A 21 1.28 8.97 0.09
N LEU A 22 1.99 8.68 1.18
CA LEU A 22 2.12 7.33 1.73
C LEU A 22 0.78 6.78 2.29
N GLN A 23 -0.22 7.64 2.55
CA GLN A 23 -1.56 7.19 2.97
C GLN A 23 -2.31 6.42 1.88
N SER A 24 -1.88 6.50 0.62
CA SER A 24 -2.40 5.72 -0.52
C SER A 24 -1.43 4.63 -0.98
N HIS A 25 -0.65 4.06 -0.05
CA HIS A 25 0.27 2.97 -0.34
C HIS A 25 -0.46 1.67 -0.74
N VAL A 26 0.18 0.84 -1.58
CA VAL A 26 -0.38 -0.42 -2.10
C VAL A 26 -0.65 -1.43 -0.97
N LEU A 27 0.26 -1.51 0.00
CA LEU A 27 0.07 -2.34 1.19
C LEU A 27 -0.85 -1.64 2.19
N PRO A 28 -2.00 -2.26 2.56
CA PRO A 28 -2.94 -1.64 3.50
C PRO A 28 -2.35 -1.38 4.90
N SER A 29 -1.41 -2.21 5.34
CA SER A 29 -0.71 -2.03 6.63
C SER A 29 0.06 -0.72 6.69
N VAL A 30 0.83 -0.41 5.64
CA VAL A 30 1.63 0.81 5.52
C VAL A 30 0.71 2.04 5.37
N ALA A 31 -0.33 1.94 4.52
CA ALA A 31 -1.30 3.01 4.35
C ALA A 31 -2.01 3.35 5.68
N THR A 32 -2.35 2.34 6.48
CA THR A 32 -2.98 2.54 7.81
C THR A 32 -2.02 3.18 8.79
N ALA A 33 -0.75 2.77 8.80
CA ALA A 33 0.28 3.40 9.64
C ALA A 33 0.49 4.88 9.26
N ALA A 34 0.55 5.21 7.96
CA ALA A 34 0.68 6.59 7.50
C ALA A 34 -0.54 7.47 7.83
N ARG A 35 -1.74 6.88 7.89
CA ARG A 35 -2.98 7.58 8.29
C ARG A 35 -3.03 7.93 9.77
N PHE A 36 -2.16 7.36 10.60
CA PHE A 36 -2.08 7.68 12.03
C PHE A 36 -1.88 9.18 12.29
N ILE A 37 -1.09 9.88 11.47
CA ILE A 37 -0.84 11.32 11.63
C ILE A 37 -2.12 12.18 11.50
N SER A 38 -3.13 11.64 10.81
CA SER A 38 -4.43 12.30 10.63
C SER A 38 -5.38 12.05 11.80
N ASN A 39 -5.03 11.15 12.73
CA ASN A 39 -5.83 10.79 13.89
C ASN A 39 -5.32 11.49 15.17
N PRO A 40 -6.15 11.61 16.23
CA PRO A 40 -5.70 12.12 17.52
C PRO A 40 -4.55 11.28 18.09
N PHE A 41 -3.55 11.95 18.66
CA PHE A 41 -2.39 11.26 19.23
C PHE A 41 -2.77 10.41 20.46
N PRO A 42 -2.24 9.18 20.57
CA PRO A 42 -2.42 8.34 21.73
C PRO A 42 -1.68 8.92 22.93
N SER A 43 -2.15 8.60 24.13
CA SER A 43 -1.51 9.03 25.39
C SER A 43 -0.21 8.27 25.70
N VAL A 44 0.09 7.20 24.98
CA VAL A 44 1.23 6.30 25.22
C VAL A 44 2.02 6.14 23.93
N GLU A 45 3.34 6.14 24.07
CA GLU A 45 4.26 5.92 22.97
C GLU A 45 4.18 4.50 22.43
N TRP A 46 4.48 4.35 21.14
CA TRP A 46 4.45 3.06 20.49
C TRP A 46 5.84 2.41 20.50
N ASP A 47 5.90 1.13 20.86
CA ASP A 47 7.11 0.33 20.69
C ASP A 47 7.37 0.02 19.20
N LEU A 48 8.50 0.54 18.70
CA LEU A 48 8.92 0.41 17.31
C LEU A 48 9.78 -0.85 17.07
N ALA A 49 10.27 -1.53 18.11
CA ALA A 49 11.19 -2.66 17.97
C ALA A 49 10.60 -3.76 17.07
N SER A 50 9.35 -4.13 17.34
CA SER A 50 8.62 -5.14 16.54
C SER A 50 8.38 -4.74 15.09
N VAL A 51 8.31 -3.44 14.78
CA VAL A 51 8.08 -2.94 13.42
C VAL A 51 9.38 -2.96 12.60
N LEU A 52 10.51 -2.68 13.26
CA LEU A 52 11.83 -2.65 12.63
C LEU A 52 12.35 -4.05 12.25
N GLU A 53 11.85 -5.09 12.91
CA GLU A 53 12.23 -6.48 12.63
C GLU A 53 11.51 -7.07 11.41
N ILE A 54 10.51 -6.37 10.85
CA ILE A 54 9.71 -6.87 9.73
C ILE A 54 10.53 -6.83 8.43
N ASN A 55 10.71 -8.00 7.81
CA ASN A 55 11.31 -8.12 6.49
C ASN A 55 10.27 -8.38 5.39
N GLU A 56 10.70 -8.28 4.14
CA GLU A 56 9.86 -8.54 2.96
C GLU A 56 9.30 -9.97 2.95
N ASN A 57 10.10 -10.95 3.39
CA ASN A 57 9.68 -12.34 3.52
C ASN A 57 8.54 -12.49 4.53
N ASP A 58 8.61 -11.79 5.66
CA ASP A 58 7.57 -11.85 6.70
C ASP A 58 6.24 -11.26 6.19
N ILE A 59 6.33 -10.19 5.38
CA ILE A 59 5.16 -9.58 4.74
C ILE A 59 4.52 -10.59 3.77
N PHE A 60 5.33 -11.26 2.96
CA PHE A 60 4.87 -12.25 1.99
C PHE A 60 4.24 -13.47 2.67
N ASP A 61 4.91 -14.05 3.67
CA ASP A 61 4.43 -15.21 4.42
C ASP A 61 3.12 -14.90 5.16
N LYS A 62 2.98 -13.67 5.66
CA LYS A 62 1.73 -13.19 6.27
C LYS A 62 0.59 -13.10 5.26
N GLU A 63 0.84 -12.68 4.03
CA GLU A 63 -0.21 -12.65 3.00
C GLU A 63 -0.59 -14.05 2.52
N ILE A 64 0.37 -14.97 2.35
CA ILE A 64 0.07 -16.37 1.97
C ILE A 64 -0.72 -17.11 3.06
N SER A 65 -0.38 -16.89 4.32
CA SER A 65 -1.05 -17.56 5.44
C SER A 65 -2.47 -17.04 5.72
N LYS A 66 -2.82 -15.84 5.20
CA LYS A 66 -4.19 -15.31 5.32
C LYS A 66 -5.17 -16.16 4.51
N LYS A 67 -6.13 -16.74 5.22
CA LYS A 67 -7.28 -17.40 4.59
C LYS A 67 -8.31 -16.34 4.19
N SER A 68 -8.42 -16.07 2.90
CA SER A 68 -9.46 -15.21 2.33
C SER A 68 -10.84 -15.88 2.52
N LYS A 69 -11.75 -15.18 3.22
CA LYS A 69 -13.13 -15.63 3.42
C LYS A 69 -14.07 -15.21 2.29
N GLU A 70 -13.71 -14.14 1.58
CA GLU A 70 -14.49 -13.57 0.49
C GLU A 70 -13.62 -13.42 -0.74
N PHE A 71 -14.15 -13.86 -1.89
CA PHE A 71 -13.51 -13.75 -3.20
C PHE A 71 -14.27 -12.70 -4.00
N ALA A 72 -13.68 -11.52 -4.15
CA ALA A 72 -14.19 -10.52 -5.09
C ALA A 72 -13.68 -10.87 -6.48
N LEU A 73 -14.60 -11.11 -7.42
CA LEU A 73 -14.28 -11.32 -8.83
C LEU A 73 -14.53 -10.02 -9.59
N ASN A 74 -13.58 -9.66 -10.46
CA ASN A 74 -13.80 -8.59 -11.41
C ASN A 74 -14.62 -9.15 -12.59
N LEU A 75 -15.89 -8.73 -12.68
CA LEU A 75 -16.83 -9.16 -13.72
C LEU A 75 -16.75 -8.29 -14.98
N GLU A 76 -16.01 -7.18 -14.93
CA GLU A 76 -15.87 -6.30 -16.08
C GLU A 76 -14.89 -6.90 -17.08
N ARG A 77 -15.33 -6.95 -18.35
CA ARG A 77 -14.46 -7.43 -19.43
C ARG A 77 -13.36 -6.40 -19.68
N PRO A 78 -12.07 -6.76 -19.62
CA PRO A 78 -11.00 -5.84 -19.97
C PRO A 78 -11.10 -5.44 -21.45
N ALA A 79 -11.32 -4.15 -21.72
CA ALA A 79 -11.45 -3.61 -23.08
C ALA A 79 -10.10 -3.29 -23.73
N SER A 80 -8.99 -3.33 -22.98
CA SER A 80 -7.64 -2.97 -23.45
C SER A 80 -6.55 -3.82 -22.77
N MET A 81 -5.34 -3.76 -23.35
CA MET A 81 -4.07 -4.40 -22.97
C MET A 81 -4.03 -5.94 -23.00
N PHE A 82 -5.05 -6.67 -22.56
CA PHE A 82 -5.10 -8.14 -22.63
C PHE A 82 -5.66 -8.69 -23.94
N LEU A 83 -6.25 -7.84 -24.80
CA LEU A 83 -6.83 -8.23 -26.10
C LEU A 83 -5.81 -8.26 -27.26
N TYR A 84 -4.66 -7.60 -27.11
CA TYR A 84 -3.63 -7.54 -28.16
C TYR A 84 -2.60 -8.67 -28.09
N CYS A 85 -2.57 -9.44 -27.00
CA CYS A 85 -1.83 -10.70 -26.96
C CYS A 85 -2.73 -11.79 -27.53
N GLY A 86 -2.57 -12.05 -28.84
CA GLY A 86 -3.52 -12.81 -29.65
C GLY A 86 -3.90 -14.17 -29.08
N GLY A 87 -5.21 -14.42 -29.01
CA GLY A 87 -5.77 -15.78 -29.10
C GLY A 87 -5.78 -16.62 -27.82
N GLU A 88 -5.86 -16.02 -26.63
CA GLU A 88 -6.03 -16.81 -25.41
C GLU A 88 -7.43 -17.46 -25.36
N LYS A 89 -7.47 -18.79 -25.17
CA LYS A 89 -8.69 -19.61 -25.03
C LYS A 89 -9.67 -19.05 -23.98
N SER A 90 -9.18 -18.26 -23.02
CA SER A 90 -9.95 -17.54 -22.00
C SER A 90 -11.02 -16.62 -22.60
N SER A 91 -10.75 -15.99 -23.74
CA SER A 91 -11.71 -15.08 -24.40
C SER A 91 -12.92 -15.80 -25.02
N GLN A 92 -12.81 -17.10 -25.30
CA GLN A 92 -13.89 -17.89 -25.90
C GLN A 92 -15.02 -18.20 -24.90
N TYR A 93 -14.67 -18.33 -23.61
CA TYR A 93 -15.60 -18.69 -22.55
C TYR A 93 -16.29 -17.49 -21.89
N TRP A 94 -15.96 -16.25 -22.29
CA TRP A 94 -16.60 -15.03 -21.80
C TRP A 94 -17.97 -14.72 -22.46
N LYS A 95 -18.55 -15.66 -23.22
CA LYS A 95 -19.86 -15.53 -23.88
C LYS A 95 -21.03 -16.05 -23.02
N LEU A 96 -20.93 -15.97 -21.70
CA LEU A 96 -22.01 -16.40 -20.81
C LEU A 96 -22.56 -15.20 -20.04
N PHE A 97 -23.25 -14.32 -20.78
CA PHE A 97 -24.53 -13.67 -20.45
C PHE A 97 -25.11 -13.09 -21.75
#